data_AF-A0A4Q4KKE0-F1
#
_entry.id   AF-A0A4Q4KKE0-F1
#
_cell.length_a   1.000
_cell.length_b   1.000
_cell.length_c   1.000
_cell.angle_alpha   90.00
_cell.angle_beta   90.00
_cell.angle_gamma   90.00
#
_symmetry.space_group_name_H-M   'P 1'
#
loop_
_entity.id
_entity.type
_entity.pdbx_description
1 polymer ?
#
loop_
_entity_poly.entity_id
_entity_poly.type
_entity_poly.pdbx_seq_one_letter_code
_entity_poly.pdbx_strand_id
1 'polypeptide(L)'
;MILLSIPGTIRMVLIIIAIFVIVRFISRLMATKKSADDEKRFNQNNDSFKRAKEKSDSEKGKVHIVEGGYREAEDVDFEEIKDDEKKN
;
A
#
# COMPACT_ATOMS: atom_id res chain seq x y z
N MET A 1 -8.16 18.92 -55.43
CA MET A 1 -8.28 19.18 -53.99
C MET A 1 -8.25 17.91 -53.12
N ILE A 2 -8.83 16.78 -53.55
CA ILE A 2 -8.83 15.52 -52.78
C ILE A 2 -7.43 14.91 -52.57
N LEU A 3 -6.54 14.98 -53.57
CA LEU A 3 -5.19 14.38 -53.48
C LEU A 3 -4.29 14.98 -52.39
N LEU A 4 -4.49 16.25 -52.00
CA LEU A 4 -3.72 16.87 -50.91
C LEU A 4 -4.30 16.58 -49.52
N SER A 5 -5.59 16.21 -49.44
CA SER A 5 -6.27 15.90 -48.17
C SER A 5 -5.89 14.50 -47.65
N ILE A 6 -5.81 13.52 -48.55
CA ILE A 6 -5.49 12.12 -48.23
C ILE A 6 -4.16 11.95 -47.45
N PRO A 7 -3.01 12.52 -47.89
CA PRO A 7 -1.75 12.34 -47.18
C PRO A 7 -1.74 12.99 -45.79
N GLY A 8 -2.46 14.10 -45.61
CA GLY A 8 -2.61 14.77 -44.30
C GLY A 8 -3.38 13.89 -43.32
N THR A 9 -4.51 13.33 -43.76
CA THR A 9 -5.33 12.45 -42.93
C THR A 9 -4.60 11.15 -42.56
N ILE A 10 -3.87 10.54 -43.51
CA ILE A 10 -3.09 9.32 -43.23
C ILE A 10 -2.00 9.59 -42.19
N ARG A 11 -1.25 10.70 -42.31
CA ARG A 11 -0.25 11.08 -41.31
C ARG A 11 -0.86 11.27 -39.93
N MET A 12 -2.02 11.93 -39.85
CA MET A 12 -2.73 12.11 -38.58
C MET A 12 -3.10 10.77 -37.94
N VAL A 13 -3.65 9.83 -38.72
CA VAL A 13 -4.00 8.48 -38.23
C VAL A 13 -2.75 7.73 -37.76
N LEU A 14 -1.66 7.79 -38.52
CA LEU A 14 -0.40 7.15 -38.13
C LEU A 14 0.17 7.73 -36.83
N ILE A 15 0.09 9.05 -36.62
CA ILE A 15 0.53 9.70 -35.38
C ILE A 15 -0.32 9.22 -34.20
N ILE A 16 -1.63 9.15 -34.36
CA ILE A 16 -2.53 8.66 -33.30
C ILE A 16 -2.17 7.22 -32.91
N ILE A 17 -1.95 6.35 -33.91
CA ILE A 17 -1.54 4.96 -33.66
C ILE A 17 -0.18 4.91 -32.96
N ALA A 18 0.78 5.73 -33.41
CA ALA A 18 2.11 5.79 -32.79
C ALA A 18 2.04 6.20 -31.31
N ILE A 19 1.22 7.21 -30.97
CA ILE A 19 1.01 7.63 -29.59
C ILE A 19 0.41 6.50 -28.75
N PHE A 20 -0.61 5.79 -29.27
CA PHE A 20 -1.22 4.65 -28.57
C PHE A 20 -0.22 3.55 -28.24
N VAL A 21 0.70 3.25 -29.17
CA VAL A 21 1.76 2.25 -28.95
C VAL A 21 2.72 2.70 -27.86
N ILE A 22 3.15 3.97 -27.89
CA ILE A 22 4.04 4.54 -26.87
C ILE A 22 3.38 4.51 -25.49
N VAL A 23 2.14 4.98 -25.37
CA VAL A 23 1.39 4.98 -24.11
C VAL A 23 1.26 3.56 -23.59
N ARG A 24 0.89 2.59 -24.45
CA ARG A 24 0.75 1.19 -24.04
C ARG A 24 2.06 0.57 -23.55
N PHE A 25 3.18 0.95 -24.15
CA PHE A 25 4.51 0.51 -23.71
C PHE A 25 4.85 1.06 -22.33
N ILE A 26 4.64 2.36 -22.13
CA ILE A 26 4.89 3.04 -20.85
C ILE A 26 3.98 2.48 -19.74
N SER A 27 2.69 2.25 -20.02
CA SER A 27 1.76 1.66 -19.05
C SER A 27 2.20 0.27 -18.59
N ARG A 28 2.73 -0.58 -19.49
CA ARG A 28 3.25 -1.90 -19.14
C ARG A 28 4.50 -1.80 -18.28
N LEU A 29 5.43 -0.90 -18.63
CA LEU A 29 6.65 -0.66 -17.84
C LEU A 29 6.33 -0.19 -16.41
N MET A 30 5.38 0.74 -16.26
CA MET A 30 4.95 1.20 -14.94
C MET A 30 4.28 0.09 -14.12
N ALA A 31 3.45 -0.74 -14.76
CA ALA A 31 2.84 -1.88 -14.09
C ALA A 31 3.89 -2.87 -13.56
N THR A 32 4.92 -3.19 -14.36
CA THR A 32 6.00 -4.09 -13.94
C THR A 32 6.81 -3.53 -12.77
N LYS A 33 7.16 -2.24 -12.79
CA LYS A 33 7.89 -1.60 -11.68
C LYS A 33 7.11 -1.67 -10.38
N LYS A 34 5.80 -1.36 -10.45
CA LYS A 34 4.93 -1.42 -9.28
C LYS A 34 4.79 -2.84 -8.74
N SER A 35 4.64 -3.84 -9.61
CA SER A 35 4.59 -5.25 -9.18
C SER A 35 5.85 -5.70 -8.46
N ALA A 36 7.04 -5.30 -8.92
CA ALA A 36 8.30 -5.68 -8.27
C ALA A 36 8.47 -5.04 -6.88
N ASP A 37 8.06 -3.78 -6.72
CA ASP A 37 8.10 -3.10 -5.43
C ASP A 37 7.03 -3.65 -4.47
N ASP A 38 5.82 -3.94 -4.96
CA ASP A 38 4.75 -4.53 -4.17
C ASP A 38 5.11 -5.96 -3.71
N GLU A 39 5.74 -6.77 -4.56
CA GLU A 39 6.22 -8.11 -4.21
C GLU A 39 7.33 -8.07 -3.14
N LYS A 40 8.26 -7.12 -3.26
CA LYS A 40 9.31 -6.92 -2.25
C LYS A 40 8.73 -6.50 -0.90
N ARG A 41 7.75 -5.60 -0.89
CA ARG A 41 7.06 -5.16 0.34
C ARG A 41 6.22 -6.28 0.96
N PHE A 42 5.56 -7.09 0.13
CA PHE A 42 4.79 -8.24 0.59
C PHE A 42 5.67 -9.29 1.25
N ASN A 43 6.81 -9.64 0.63
CA ASN A 43 7.76 -10.61 1.20
C ASN A 43 8.36 -10.12 2.52
N GLN A 44 8.74 -8.84 2.63
CA GLN A 44 9.27 -8.28 3.88
C GLN A 44 8.26 -8.36 5.03
N ASN A 45 6.97 -8.14 4.74
CA ASN A 45 5.93 -8.18 5.75
C ASN A 45 5.56 -9.62 6.15
N ASN A 46 5.67 -10.57 5.22
CA ASN A 46 5.40 -11.98 5.48
C ASN A 46 6.52 -12.61 6.33
N ASP A 47 7.78 -12.25 6.08
CA ASP A 47 8.92 -12.72 6.86
C ASP A 47 8.89 -12.21 8.31
N SER A 48 8.53 -10.95 8.51
CA SER A 48 8.39 -10.38 9.86
C SER A 48 7.22 -11.03 10.62
N PHE A 49 6.09 -11.26 9.94
CA PHE A 49 4.94 -11.97 10.51
C PHE A 49 5.28 -13.41 10.88
N LYS A 50 5.99 -14.15 10.00
CA LYS A 50 6.40 -15.52 10.26
C LYS A 50 7.36 -15.62 11.45
N ARG A 51 8.34 -14.73 11.53
CA ARG A 51 9.27 -14.64 12.68
C ARG A 51 8.54 -14.28 13.98
N ALA A 52 7.58 -13.35 13.93
CA ALA A 52 6.78 -12.99 15.09
C ALA A 52 5.89 -14.15 15.56
N LYS A 53 5.31 -14.90 14.63
CA LYS A 53 4.51 -16.10 14.92
C LYS A 53 5.37 -17.21 15.52
N GLU A 54 6.52 -17.53 14.92
CA GLU A 54 7.46 -18.54 15.45
C GLU A 54 7.96 -18.16 16.85
N LYS A 55 8.28 -16.87 17.07
CA LYS A 55 8.69 -16.36 18.37
C LYS A 55 7.56 -16.48 19.39
N SER A 56 6.35 -16.05 19.03
CA SER A 56 5.16 -16.15 19.88
C SER A 56 4.83 -17.61 20.23
N ASP A 57 4.89 -18.54 19.27
CA ASP A 57 4.66 -19.97 19.50
C ASP A 57 5.75 -20.56 20.43
N SER A 58 7.01 -20.11 20.30
CA SER A 58 8.11 -20.54 21.16
C SER A 58 8.10 -19.94 22.58
N GLU A 59 7.41 -18.81 22.76
CA GLU A 59 7.22 -18.10 24.03
C GLU A 59 5.87 -18.44 24.68
N LYS A 60 4.98 -19.13 23.96
CA LYS A 60 3.67 -19.56 24.44
C LYS A 60 3.84 -20.48 25.66
N GLY A 61 3.37 -20.01 26.80
CA GLY A 61 3.52 -20.71 28.09
C GLY A 61 4.76 -20.33 28.90
N LYS A 62 5.64 -19.46 28.40
CA LYS A 62 6.70 -18.85 29.19
C LYS A 62 6.18 -17.58 29.85
N VAL A 63 6.37 -17.46 31.16
CA VAL A 63 6.03 -16.26 31.93
C VAL A 63 7.29 -15.41 32.02
N HIS A 64 7.32 -14.26 31.35
CA HIS A 64 8.40 -13.30 31.53
C HIS A 64 8.09 -12.44 32.75
N ILE A 65 8.78 -12.72 33.85
CA ILE A 65 8.78 -11.83 35.02
C ILE A 65 9.70 -10.66 34.65
N VAL A 66 9.10 -9.50 34.39
CA VAL A 66 9.85 -8.26 34.23
C VAL A 66 10.40 -7.86 35.59
N GLU A 67 11.68 -8.13 35.84
CA GLU A 67 12.38 -7.61 37.02
C GLU A 67 12.66 -6.11 36.81
N GLY A 68 11.65 -5.31 37.12
CA GLY A 68 11.70 -3.86 37.11
C GLY A 68 10.56 -3.35 37.98
N GLY A 69 10.92 -2.74 39.11
CA GLY A 69 10.05 -2.48 40.26
C GLY A 69 8.71 -1.81 39.96
N TYR A 70 7.81 -1.99 40.92
CA TYR A 70 6.50 -1.35 41.07
C TYR A 70 6.36 -0.08 40.23
N ARG A 71 5.85 -0.22 39.00
CA ARG A 71 5.26 0.91 38.30
C ARG A 71 3.90 1.05 38.95
N GLU A 72 3.71 2.10 39.74
CA GLU A 72 2.36 2.61 40.04
C GLU A 72 1.60 2.56 38.72
N ALA A 73 0.58 1.71 38.67
CA ALA A 73 -0.43 1.84 37.65
C ALA A 73 -0.98 3.25 37.86
N GLU A 74 -0.66 4.18 36.97
CA GLU A 74 -1.29 5.48 36.94
C GLU A 74 -2.79 5.20 36.86
N ASP A 75 -3.51 5.47 37.96
CA ASP A 75 -4.97 5.49 37.99
C ASP A 75 -5.38 6.55 36.97
N VAL A 76 -5.69 6.09 35.77
CA VAL A 76 -6.22 6.95 34.72
C VAL A 76 -7.66 7.27 35.11
N ASP A 77 -7.85 8.47 35.66
CA ASP A 77 -9.17 9.04 35.88
C ASP A 77 -9.88 9.15 34.52
N PHE A 78 -10.83 8.26 34.25
CA PHE A 78 -11.66 8.34 33.06
C PHE A 78 -12.69 9.45 33.26
N GLU A 79 -12.57 10.53 32.49
CA GLU A 79 -13.59 11.57 32.43
C GLU A 79 -14.79 11.04 31.61
N GLU A 80 -15.90 10.73 32.29
CA GLU A 80 -17.12 10.23 31.67
C GLU A 80 -17.73 11.33 30.77
N ILE A 81 -17.68 11.12 29.45
CA ILE A 81 -18.31 12.02 28.49
C ILE A 81 -19.83 11.89 28.67
N LYS A 82 -20.49 12.96 29.13
CA LYS A 82 -21.95 13.03 29.18
C LYS A 82 -22.51 13.07 27.76
N ASP A 83 -23.34 12.09 27.43
CA ASP A 83 -23.96 11.89 26.10
C ASP A 83 -24.95 13.00 25.66
N ASP A 84 -25.05 14.11 26.40
CA ASP A 84 -26.09 15.13 26.20
C ASP A 84 -25.79 16.13 25.06
N GLU A 85 -24.60 16.12 24.45
CA GLU A 85 -24.26 17.01 23.32
C GLU A 85 -24.56 16.44 21.93
N LYS A 86 -25.28 15.32 21.84
CA LYS A 86 -25.84 14.83 20.56
C LYS A 86 -27.34 15.09 20.44
N LYS A 87 -27.78 16.33 20.68
CA LYS A 87 -29.07 16.83 20.17
C LYS A 87 -29.12 18.35 20.22
N ASN A 88 -28.63 19.00 19.15
CA ASN A 88 -29.31 20.02 18.33
C ASN A 88 -28.29 20.80 17.50
#